data_AF-A0A3D0LE44-F1
#
_entry.id   AF-A0A3D0LE44-F1
#
_cell.length_a   1.000
_cell.length_b   1.000
_cell.length_c   1.000
_cell.angle_alpha   90.00
_cell.angle_beta   90.00
_cell.angle_gamma   90.00
#
_symmetry.space_group_name_H-M   'P 1'
#
loop_
_entity.id
_entity.type
_entity.pdbx_description
1 polymer ?
#
loop_
_entity_poly.entity_id
_entity_poly.type
_entity_poly.pdbx_seq_one_letter_code
_entity_poly.pdbx_strand_id
1 'polypeptide(L)'
;MADVLSQSQIDELLKSMAGGGGSSPKEEKAEVTKAAEPEKKEENFNKYDFYSPRKFTKDKIKLLRSIYENYARILTSQVNGVFRVLTDITVIELRESRYYEYVNMFHENDCMTIVDAYIDEKGKSNVPLMIYCTPGLIITLINHMLG
;
A
#
# COMPACT_ATOMS: atom_id res chain seq x y z
N MET A 1 40.96 -41.21 -13.57
CA MET A 1 40.27 -40.20 -14.41
C MET A 1 39.08 -40.92 -15.00
N ALA A 2 37.88 -40.58 -14.54
CA ALA A 2 36.65 -41.29 -14.88
C ALA A 2 36.29 -41.02 -16.34
N ASP A 3 36.08 -42.08 -17.13
CA ASP A 3 35.59 -42.01 -18.50
C ASP A 3 34.24 -41.26 -18.49
N VAL A 4 34.27 -40.06 -19.08
CA VAL A 4 33.10 -39.19 -19.20
C VAL A 4 32.26 -39.75 -20.34
N LEU A 5 31.14 -40.40 -20.01
CA LEU A 5 30.14 -40.81 -21.01
C LEU A 5 29.66 -39.58 -21.79
N SER A 6 29.58 -39.70 -23.11
CA SER A 6 29.07 -38.63 -23.95
C SER A 6 27.56 -38.47 -23.75
N GLN A 7 27.08 -37.23 -23.83
CA GLN A 7 25.66 -36.87 -23.61
C GLN A 7 24.68 -37.69 -24.47
N SER A 8 25.13 -38.19 -25.63
CA SER A 8 24.36 -39.09 -26.49
C SER A 8 24.04 -40.44 -25.84
N GLN A 9 24.95 -40.99 -25.02
CA GLN A 9 24.72 -42.25 -24.30
C GLN A 9 23.75 -42.05 -23.12
N ILE A 10 23.73 -40.86 -22.54
CA ILE A 10 22.77 -40.47 -21.50
C ILE A 10 21.36 -40.38 -22.09
N ASP A 11 21.23 -39.80 -23.28
CA ASP A 11 19.94 -39.67 -23.96
C ASP A 11 19.39 -41.02 -24.45
N GLU A 12 20.25 -41.94 -24.90
CA GLU A 12 19.85 -43.32 -25.23
C GLU A 12 19.37 -44.10 -24.01
N LEU A 13 20.04 -43.94 -22.86
CA LEU A 13 19.63 -44.55 -21.60
C LEU A 13 18.31 -43.98 -21.08
N LEU A 14 18.11 -42.67 -21.12
CA LEU A 14 16.86 -42.02 -20.73
C LEU A 14 15.69 -42.45 -21.63
N LYS A 15 15.93 -42.59 -22.93
CA LYS A 15 14.93 -43.08 -23.87
C LYS A 15 14.59 -44.55 -23.65
N SER A 16 15.58 -45.37 -23.27
CA SER A 16 15.37 -46.78 -22.90
C SER A 16 14.61 -46.94 -21.58
N MET A 17 14.79 -46.00 -20.63
CA MET A 17 14.11 -46.00 -19.33
C MET A 17 12.68 -45.45 -19.44
N ALA A 18 12.45 -44.47 -20.31
CA ALA A 18 11.12 -43.93 -20.58
C ALA A 18 10.23 -44.89 -21.41
N GLY A 19 10.82 -45.92 -22.04
CA GLY A 19 10.12 -46.92 -22.86
C GLY A 19 9.83 -48.26 -22.19
N GLY A 20 9.99 -48.37 -20.86
CA GLY A 20 9.88 -49.63 -20.13
C GLY A 20 8.52 -49.91 -19.51
N GLY A 21 7.55 -50.42 -20.30
CA GLY A 21 6.44 -51.20 -19.74
C GLY A 21 5.11 -51.15 -20.49
N GLY A 22 4.96 -51.94 -21.55
CA GLY A 22 3.63 -52.39 -22.01
C GLY A 22 3.36 -52.26 -23.51
N SER A 23 3.72 -53.31 -24.25
CA SER A 23 3.05 -53.82 -25.45
C SER A 23 2.56 -52.83 -26.52
N SER A 24 3.27 -52.78 -27.65
CA SER A 24 2.64 -52.71 -28.98
C SER A 24 1.61 -53.86 -29.13
N PRO A 25 0.53 -53.75 -29.93
CA PRO A 25 0.63 -53.28 -31.32
C PRO A 25 -0.58 -52.56 -31.94
N LYS A 26 -0.29 -51.95 -33.11
CA LYS A 26 -1.16 -51.74 -34.28
C LYS A 26 -2.15 -50.57 -34.30
N GLU A 27 -1.86 -49.72 -35.29
CA GLU A 27 -2.72 -49.30 -36.40
C GLU A 27 -4.04 -48.56 -36.15
N GLU A 28 -4.21 -47.59 -37.05
CA GLU A 28 -5.46 -47.01 -37.56
C GLU A 28 -5.95 -45.66 -37.03
N LYS A 29 -6.13 -44.81 -38.05
CA LYS A 29 -6.69 -43.47 -38.07
C LYS A 29 -8.09 -43.44 -37.46
N ALA A 30 -8.37 -42.42 -36.66
CA ALA A 30 -9.71 -41.85 -36.58
C ALA A 30 -9.63 -40.38 -36.14
N GLU A 31 -10.02 -39.49 -37.05
CA GLU A 31 -10.44 -38.13 -36.73
C GLU A 31 -11.59 -38.19 -35.72
N VAL A 32 -11.42 -37.64 -34.52
CA VAL A 32 -12.53 -37.39 -33.60
C VAL A 32 -12.29 -36.05 -32.90
N THR A 33 -12.95 -35.04 -33.48
CA THR A 33 -13.54 -33.85 -32.85
C THR A 33 -12.77 -33.13 -31.73
N LYS A 34 -12.37 -31.90 -32.07
CA LYS A 34 -12.13 -30.78 -31.16
C LYS A 34 -13.19 -30.71 -30.07
N ALA A 35 -12.92 -31.32 -28.92
CA ALA A 35 -13.63 -31.02 -27.69
C ALA A 35 -13.12 -29.67 -27.21
N ALA A 36 -14.04 -28.71 -27.15
CA ALA A 36 -13.81 -27.35 -26.67
C ALA A 36 -13.02 -27.37 -25.36
N GLU A 37 -11.81 -26.81 -25.38
CA GLU A 37 -11.16 -26.36 -24.17
C GLU A 37 -12.13 -25.37 -23.49
N PRO A 38 -12.49 -25.57 -22.22
CA PRO A 38 -13.15 -24.51 -21.49
C PRO A 38 -12.14 -23.38 -21.42
N GLU A 39 -12.41 -22.29 -22.13
CA GLU A 39 -11.71 -21.02 -21.96
C GLU A 39 -11.63 -20.77 -20.45
N LYS A 40 -10.45 -21.02 -19.88
CA LYS A 40 -10.12 -20.54 -18.55
C LYS A 40 -10.21 -19.04 -18.69
N LYS A 41 -11.36 -18.48 -18.31
CA LYS A 41 -11.48 -17.07 -17.97
C LYS A 41 -10.36 -16.84 -16.97
N GLU A 42 -9.28 -16.26 -17.44
CA GLU A 42 -8.29 -15.64 -16.59
C GLU A 42 -9.03 -14.48 -15.93
N GLU A 43 -9.75 -14.80 -14.86
CA GLU A 43 -10.24 -13.84 -13.92
C GLU A 43 -8.98 -13.14 -13.42
N ASN A 44 -8.71 -11.99 -14.03
CA ASN A 44 -7.58 -11.14 -13.74
C ASN A 44 -7.81 -10.55 -12.34
N PHE A 45 -7.63 -11.39 -11.33
CA PHE A 45 -7.63 -10.97 -9.95
C PHE A 45 -6.30 -10.28 -9.69
N ASN A 46 -6.37 -9.00 -9.32
CA ASN A 46 -5.20 -8.32 -8.79
C ASN A 46 -4.73 -9.07 -7.54
N LYS A 47 -3.53 -9.65 -7.61
CA LYS A 47 -2.90 -10.33 -6.49
C LYS A 47 -2.76 -9.33 -5.34
N TYR A 48 -3.56 -9.51 -4.30
CA TYR A 48 -3.53 -8.63 -3.14
C TYR A 48 -2.28 -8.94 -2.31
N ASP A 49 -1.47 -7.92 -2.04
CA ASP A 49 -0.32 -8.06 -1.16
C ASP A 49 -0.78 -8.06 0.30
N PHE A 50 -0.82 -9.26 0.90
CA PHE A 50 -1.18 -9.47 2.30
C PHE A 50 -0.06 -9.08 3.29
N TYR A 51 1.15 -8.77 2.81
CA TYR A 51 2.27 -8.38 3.69
C TYR A 51 2.13 -6.93 4.18
N SER A 52 1.48 -6.07 3.40
CA SER A 52 1.17 -4.69 3.79
C SER A 52 -0.28 -4.35 3.46
N PRO A 53 -1.25 -5.02 4.11
CA PRO A 53 -2.65 -4.84 3.80
C PRO A 53 -3.03 -3.40 4.13
N ARG A 54 -3.60 -2.70 3.14
CA ARG A 54 -4.13 -1.34 3.36
C ARG A 54 -5.23 -1.41 4.41
N LYS A 55 -5.04 -0.72 5.53
CA LYS A 55 -6.05 -0.67 6.61
C LYS A 55 -7.27 0.15 6.17
N PHE A 56 -7.09 1.06 5.22
CA PHE A 56 -8.15 1.91 4.70
C PHE A 56 -8.46 1.62 3.22
N THR A 57 -9.75 1.44 2.94
CA THR A 57 -10.26 1.38 1.57
C THR A 57 -10.20 2.77 0.93
N LYS A 58 -10.25 2.81 -0.41
CA LYS A 58 -10.26 4.09 -1.16
C LYS A 58 -11.41 4.99 -0.72
N ASP A 59 -12.57 4.44 -0.43
CA ASP A 59 -13.74 5.23 -0.01
C ASP A 59 -13.59 5.81 1.39
N LYS A 60 -12.97 5.07 2.33
CA LYS A 60 -12.65 5.61 3.66
C LYS A 60 -11.65 6.78 3.58
N ILE A 61 -10.67 6.70 2.69
CA ILE A 61 -9.71 7.79 2.44
C ILE A 61 -10.41 9.03 1.87
N LYS A 62 -11.36 8.85 0.93
CA LYS A 62 -12.17 9.96 0.41
C LYS A 62 -13.02 10.61 1.50
N LEU A 63 -13.66 9.79 2.36
CA LEU A 63 -14.43 10.29 3.49
C LEU A 63 -13.56 11.12 4.44
N LEU A 64 -12.40 10.58 4.83
CA LEU A 64 -11.44 11.29 5.67
C LEU A 64 -10.98 12.61 5.03
N ARG A 65 -10.70 12.62 3.73
CA ARG A 65 -10.33 13.86 3.03
C ARG A 65 -11.41 14.92 3.15
N SER A 66 -12.69 14.57 2.97
CA SER A 66 -13.81 15.50 3.13
C SER A 66 -13.91 16.07 4.56
N ILE A 67 -13.63 15.24 5.57
CA ILE A 67 -13.57 15.68 6.97
C ILE A 67 -12.42 16.69 7.17
N TYR A 68 -11.21 16.38 6.68
CA TYR A 68 -10.07 17.29 6.79
C TYR A 68 -10.25 18.58 5.99
N GLU A 69 -10.93 18.57 4.85
CA GLU A 69 -11.28 19.78 4.12
C GLU A 69 -12.21 20.70 4.94
N ASN A 70 -13.13 20.11 5.71
CA ASN A 70 -13.95 20.89 6.64
C ASN A 70 -13.10 21.48 7.78
N TYR A 71 -12.22 20.68 8.37
CA TYR A 71 -11.30 21.17 9.40
C TYR A 71 -10.38 22.28 8.90
N ALA A 72 -9.86 22.18 7.67
CA ALA A 72 -9.03 23.23 7.08
C ALA A 72 -9.77 24.58 7.05
N ARG A 73 -11.05 24.59 6.64
CA ARG A 73 -11.87 25.82 6.65
C ARG A 73 -12.04 26.42 8.05
N ILE A 74 -12.33 25.57 9.05
CA ILE A 74 -12.48 26.01 10.44
C ILE A 74 -11.15 26.57 10.95
N LEU A 75 -10.05 25.87 10.67
CA LEU A 75 -8.72 26.25 11.12
C LEU A 75 -8.27 27.57 10.49
N THR A 76 -8.54 27.81 9.20
CA THR A 76 -8.31 29.11 8.55
C THR A 76 -9.02 30.24 9.28
N SER A 77 -10.30 30.06 9.60
CA SER A 77 -11.07 31.07 10.34
C SER A 77 -10.49 31.34 11.73
N GLN A 78 -10.05 30.29 12.44
CA GLN A 78 -9.47 30.41 13.78
C GLN A 78 -8.10 31.10 13.75
N VAL A 79 -7.21 30.69 12.84
CA VAL A 79 -5.88 31.30 12.67
C VAL A 79 -6.01 32.77 12.30
N ASN A 80 -6.88 33.09 11.34
CA ASN A 80 -7.11 34.49 10.95
C ASN A 80 -7.67 35.32 12.12
N GLY A 81 -8.52 34.73 12.97
CA GLY A 81 -9.05 35.39 14.16
C GLY A 81 -8.02 35.63 15.27
N VAL A 82 -7.18 34.64 15.57
CA VAL A 82 -6.18 34.69 16.65
C VAL A 82 -4.99 35.58 16.27
N PHE A 83 -4.40 35.35 15.10
CA PHE A 83 -3.16 36.01 14.69
C PHE A 83 -3.39 37.31 13.90
N ARG A 84 -4.64 37.59 13.50
CA ARG A 84 -5.00 38.74 12.64
C ARG A 84 -4.24 38.78 11.31
N VAL A 85 -3.89 37.61 10.77
CA VAL A 85 -3.22 37.43 9.46
C VAL A 85 -4.21 36.81 8.48
N LEU A 86 -4.14 37.19 7.20
CA LEU A 86 -4.88 36.50 6.14
C LEU A 86 -4.09 35.26 5.69
N THR A 87 -4.57 34.07 6.08
CA THR A 87 -3.97 32.79 5.69
C THR A 87 -4.91 31.99 4.78
N ASP A 88 -4.32 31.19 3.89
CA ASP A 88 -5.03 30.19 3.08
C ASP A 88 -4.52 28.81 3.48
N ILE A 89 -5.42 27.91 3.87
CA ILE A 89 -5.10 26.59 4.40
C ILE A 89 -5.95 25.57 3.65
N THR A 90 -5.26 24.65 2.98
CA THR A 90 -5.87 23.63 2.13
C THR A 90 -5.25 22.26 2.39
N VAL A 91 -6.03 21.21 2.11
CA VAL A 91 -5.57 19.82 2.25
C VAL A 91 -4.89 19.39 0.95
N ILE A 92 -3.58 19.14 1.02
CA ILE A 92 -2.78 18.73 -0.13
C ILE A 92 -3.00 17.24 -0.44
N GLU A 93 -2.72 16.37 0.53
CA GLU A 93 -2.88 14.92 0.38
C GLU A 93 -3.30 14.24 1.68
N LEU A 94 -3.92 13.06 1.54
CA LEU A 94 -4.17 12.15 2.65
C LEU A 94 -3.52 10.80 2.29
N ARG A 95 -2.53 10.39 3.08
CA ARG A 95 -1.73 9.19 2.84
C ARG A 95 -1.77 8.25 4.04
N GLU A 96 -1.93 6.96 3.76
CA GLU A 96 -1.67 5.89 4.72
C GLU A 96 -0.17 5.58 4.68
N SER A 97 0.54 5.80 5.79
CA SER A 97 1.97 5.52 5.93
C SER A 97 2.21 4.68 7.17
N ARG A 98 3.32 3.94 7.19
CA ARG A 98 3.74 3.21 8.39
C ARG A 98 4.33 4.19 9.41
N TYR A 99 4.21 3.88 10.69
CA TYR A 99 4.67 4.79 11.75
C TYR A 99 6.17 5.09 11.65
N TYR A 100 7.02 4.09 11.37
CA TYR A 100 8.46 4.33 11.22
C TYR A 100 8.79 5.22 10.01
N GLU A 101 7.99 5.15 8.94
CA GLU A 101 8.17 6.03 7.77
C GLU A 101 7.82 7.46 8.15
N TYR A 102 6.71 7.65 8.87
CA TYR A 102 6.29 8.95 9.38
C TYR A 102 7.33 9.58 10.31
N VAL A 103 7.84 8.83 11.30
CA VAL A 103 8.85 9.36 12.25
C VAL A 103 10.17 9.69 11.55
N ASN A 104 10.56 8.90 10.54
CA ASN A 104 11.78 9.15 9.77
C ASN A 104 11.66 10.34 8.81
N MET A 105 10.47 10.91 8.60
CA MET A 105 10.31 12.12 7.77
C MET A 105 10.74 13.40 8.52
N PHE A 106 10.94 13.34 9.83
CA PHE A 106 11.27 14.51 10.65
C PHE A 106 12.78 14.73 10.77
N HIS A 107 13.13 16.01 10.92
CA HIS A 107 14.45 16.49 11.25
C HIS A 107 14.57 16.81 12.75
N GLU A 108 15.80 16.95 13.24
CA GLU A 108 16.08 17.16 14.67
C GLU A 108 15.42 18.42 15.27
N ASN A 109 15.20 19.45 14.44
CA ASN A 109 14.62 20.72 14.88
C ASN A 109 13.10 20.83 14.66
N ASP A 110 12.46 19.76 14.17
CA ASP A 110 11.04 19.77 13.89
C ASP A 110 10.18 19.86 15.16
N CYS A 111 9.13 20.67 15.09
CA CYS A 111 8.23 20.85 16.22
C CYS A 111 7.05 19.90 16.11
N MET A 112 6.93 19.03 17.11
CA MET A 112 5.92 17.99 17.15
C MET A 112 5.20 18.01 18.49
N THR A 113 3.89 17.80 18.46
CA THR A 113 3.07 17.73 19.66
C THR A 113 2.10 16.57 19.59
N ILE A 114 1.77 16.01 20.76
CA ILE A 114 0.74 15.00 20.91
C ILE A 114 -0.52 15.69 21.41
N VAL A 115 -1.63 15.46 20.72
CA VAL A 115 -2.94 15.99 21.04
C VAL A 115 -3.84 14.84 21.46
N ASP A 116 -4.40 14.97 22.66
CA ASP A 116 -5.44 14.06 23.14
C ASP A 116 -6.74 14.33 22.36
N ALA A 117 -7.23 13.34 21.63
CA ALA A 117 -8.51 13.43 20.95
C ALA A 117 -9.65 13.05 21.92
N TYR A 118 -10.61 13.95 22.11
CA TYR A 118 -11.83 13.68 22.85
C TYR A 118 -13.00 13.48 21.87
N ILE A 119 -13.76 12.41 22.07
CA ILE A 119 -14.96 12.11 21.27
C ILE A 119 -16.14 12.14 22.23
N ASP A 120 -17.12 13.00 21.95
CA ASP A 120 -18.38 13.02 22.70
C ASP A 120 -19.00 11.61 22.71
N GLU A 121 -19.55 11.22 23.85
CA GLU A 121 -20.07 9.87 24.18
C GLU A 121 -19.04 8.75 24.39
N LYS A 122 -17.83 8.83 23.81
CA LYS A 122 -16.78 7.80 23.99
C LYS A 122 -15.65 8.20 24.95
N GLY A 123 -15.66 9.43 25.43
CA GLY A 123 -14.65 9.96 26.35
C GLY A 123 -13.31 10.23 25.65
N LYS A 124 -12.21 10.18 26.42
CA LYS A 124 -10.87 10.29 25.85
C LYS A 124 -10.64 9.12 24.90
N SER A 125 -10.42 9.41 23.63
CA SER A 125 -9.96 8.41 22.69
C SER A 125 -8.55 7.99 23.11
N ASN A 126 -8.33 6.69 23.31
CA ASN A 126 -7.00 6.14 23.61
C ASN A 126 -6.04 6.22 22.40
N VAL A 127 -6.40 6.96 21.35
CA VAL A 127 -5.59 7.15 20.15
C VAL A 127 -4.99 8.56 20.21
N PRO A 128 -3.69 8.70 20.53
CA PRO A 128 -3.03 10.00 20.49
C PRO A 128 -2.95 10.50 19.05
N LEU A 129 -3.33 11.76 18.82
CA LEU A 129 -3.11 12.44 17.54
C LEU A 129 -1.73 13.12 17.59
N MET A 130 -0.95 13.01 16.52
CA MET A 130 0.32 13.70 16.42
C MET A 130 0.20 14.85 15.41
N ILE A 131 0.64 16.03 15.81
CA ILE A 131 0.68 17.21 14.94
C ILE A 131 2.13 17.63 14.80
N TYR A 132 2.53 17.83 13.56
CA TYR A 132 3.83 18.37 13.18
C TYR A 132 3.64 19.75 12.56
N CYS A 133 4.54 20.67 12.88
CA CYS A 133 4.64 21.95 12.21
C CYS A 133 6.10 22.33 11.99
N THR A 134 6.36 23.01 10.87
CA THR A 134 7.72 23.47 10.57
C THR A 134 8.16 24.57 11.54
N PRO A 135 9.44 24.62 11.94
CA PRO A 135 9.92 25.62 12.89
C PRO A 135 9.70 27.05 12.42
N GLY A 136 9.87 27.31 11.12
CA GLY A 136 9.64 28.64 10.53
C GLY A 136 8.20 29.13 10.69
N LEU A 137 7.22 28.22 10.55
CA LEU A 137 5.82 28.55 10.76
C LEU A 137 5.56 28.90 12.24
N ILE A 138 6.07 28.10 13.17
CA ILE A 138 5.92 28.36 14.61
C ILE A 138 6.57 29.69 15.02
N ILE A 139 7.79 29.97 14.58
CA ILE A 139 8.47 31.23 14.88
C ILE A 139 7.65 32.42 14.37
N THR A 140 7.08 32.30 13.17
CA THR A 140 6.19 33.33 12.60
C THR A 140 4.95 33.54 13.45
N LEU A 141 4.31 32.46 13.92
CA LEU A 141 3.16 32.55 14.81
C LEU A 141 3.51 33.16 16.17
N ILE A 142 4.65 32.77 16.76
CA ILE A 142 5.12 33.32 18.04
C ILE A 142 5.39 34.82 17.91
N ASN A 143 6.05 35.25 16.84
CA ASN A 143 6.28 36.68 16.58
C ASN A 143 4.96 37.44 16.52
N HIS A 144 3.97 36.94 15.77
CA HIS A 144 2.64 37.55 15.72
C HIS A 144 1.91 37.58 17.06
N MET A 145 2.17 36.63 17.96
CA MET A 145 1.57 36.63 19.30
C MET A 145 2.22 37.62 20.26
N LEU A 146 3.52 37.85 20.13
CA LEU A 146 4.29 38.71 21.04
C LEU A 146 4.24 40.19 20.64
N GLY A 147 3.84 40.51 19.41
CA GLY A 147 3.74 41.88 18.90
C GLY A 147 5.01 42.32 18.18
#